data_AF-A0A9D3VTG1-F1
#
_entry.id   AF-A0A9D3VTG1-F1
#
_cell.length_a   1.000
_cell.length_b   1.000
_cell.length_c   1.000
_cell.angle_alpha   90.00
_cell.angle_beta   90.00
_cell.angle_gamma   90.00
#
_symmetry.space_group_name_H-M   'P 1'
#
loop_
_entity.id
_entity.type
_entity.pdbx_description
1 polymer ?
#
loop_
_entity_poly.entity_id
_entity_poly.type
_entity_poly.pdbx_seq_one_letter_code
_entity_poly.pdbx_strand_id
1 'polypeptide(L)' 'MVGPVVILDVYMDCARRGRFVRLAVYVDLRKPLVSKVQINAHLQRVEYKALPNIYFQCGMYRHAVDVCPGIATAS' A
#
# COMPACT_ATOMS: atom_id res chain seq x y z
N MET A 1 0.70 4.07 -8.59
CA MET A 1 -0.60 4.80 -8.58
C MET A 1 -1.50 4.07 -7.59
N VAL A 2 -2.14 4.80 -6.69
CA VAL A 2 -3.16 4.21 -5.81
C VAL A 2 -4.41 3.99 -6.66
N GLY A 3 -4.89 2.76 -6.72
CA GLY A 3 -6.10 2.36 -7.40
C GLY A 3 -7.36 2.69 -6.59
N PRO A 4 -8.54 2.20 -7.01
CA PRO A 4 -9.80 2.51 -6.34
C PRO A 4 -9.75 2.19 -4.84
N VAL A 5 -10.34 3.08 -4.04
CA VAL A 5 -10.43 2.93 -2.60
C VAL A 5 -11.57 1.97 -2.29
N VAL A 6 -11.27 0.85 -1.62
CA VAL A 6 -12.29 -0.02 -1.05
C VAL A 6 -12.39 0.34 0.43
N ILE A 7 -13.42 1.09 0.78
CA ILE A 7 -13.66 1.44 2.18
C ILE A 7 -14.07 0.15 2.90
N LEU A 8 -13.18 -0.37 3.74
CA LEU A 8 -13.50 -1.46 4.66
C LEU A 8 -13.97 -0.83 5.96
N ASP A 9 -15.12 -1.30 6.43
CA ASP A 9 -15.97 -0.69 7.45
C ASP A 9 -15.25 -0.31 8.77
N VAL A 10 -15.85 0.68 9.44
CA VAL A 10 -15.38 1.36 10.65
C VAL A 10 -15.69 0.51 11.87
N TYR A 11 -14.68 -0.09 12.51
CA TYR A 11 -14.87 -0.59 13.87
C TYR A 11 -14.83 0.59 14.85
N MET A 12 -16.00 1.12 15.19
CA MET A 12 -16.19 1.99 16.36
C MET A 12 -16.20 1.11 17.61
N ASP A 13 -15.01 0.80 18.17
CA ASP A 13 -14.98 0.33 19.55
C ASP A 13 -15.09 1.55 20.47
N CYS A 14 -16.30 1.75 20.97
CA CYS A 14 -16.66 2.83 21.89
C CYS A 14 -16.06 2.58 23.27
N ALA A 15 -14.76 2.74 23.44
CA ALA A 15 -14.16 2.91 24.76
C ALA A 15 -12.82 3.63 24.71
N ARG A 16 -12.86 4.97 24.85
CA ARG A 16 -11.82 5.76 25.56
C ARG A 16 -10.43 5.89 24.91
N ARG A 17 -10.32 6.26 23.61
CA ARG A 17 -9.30 7.21 23.04
C ARG A 17 -9.19 7.09 21.51
N GLY A 18 -9.73 8.07 20.78
CA GLY A 18 -9.48 8.29 19.35
C GLY A 18 -10.31 7.43 18.40
N ARG A 19 -11.12 8.07 17.54
CA ARG A 19 -11.82 7.40 16.43
C ARG A 19 -10.84 7.23 15.28
N PHE A 20 -10.41 6.02 14.98
CA PHE A 20 -9.56 5.74 13.82
C PHE A 20 -10.39 5.07 12.73
N VAL A 21 -10.32 5.61 11.51
CA VAL A 21 -10.90 4.97 10.32
C VAL A 21 -9.80 4.21 9.61
N ARG A 22 -10.10 2.99 9.15
CA ARG A 22 -9.20 2.19 8.32
C ARG A 22 -9.72 2.22 6.89
N LEU A 23 -8.84 2.47 5.92
CA LEU A 23 -9.15 2.44 4.50
C LEU A 23 -8.30 1.36 3.83
N ALA A 24 -8.91 0.50 3.02
CA ALA A 24 -8.19 -0.38 2.13
C ALA A 24 -8.13 0.28 0.75
N VAL A 25 -6.96 0.27 0.13
CA VAL A 25 -6.77 0.85 -1.20
C VAL A 25 -5.98 -0.13 -2.04
N TYR A 26 -6.30 -0.21 -3.32
CA TYR A 26 -5.42 -0.91 -4.24
C TYR A 26 -4.15 -0.07 -4.43
N VAL A 27 -2.98 -0.72 -4.40
CA VAL A 27 -1.70 -0.06 -4.68
C VAL A 27 -1.04 -0.79 -5.83
N ASP A 28 -0.81 -0.07 -6.93
CA ASP A 28 0.00 -0.58 -8.04
C ASP A 28 1.47 -0.53 -7.66
N LEU A 29 2.01 -1.68 -7.27
CA LEU A 29 3.41 -1.86 -6.87
C LEU A 29 4.38 -1.79 -8.05
N ARG A 30 3.91 -1.69 -9.31
CA ARG A 30 4.80 -1.45 -10.46
C ARG A 30 5.17 0.02 -10.63
N LYS A 31 4.59 0.89 -9.81
CA LYS A 31 4.83 2.33 -9.79
C LYS A 31 5.38 2.74 -8.43
N PRO A 32 6.12 3.85 -8.34
CA PRO A 32 6.57 4.38 -7.06
C PRO A 32 5.41 4.54 -6.07
N LEU A 33 5.69 4.26 -4.81
CA LEU A 33 4.76 4.50 -3.72
C LEU A 33 4.47 6.00 -3.57
N VAL A 34 3.26 6.32 -3.14
CA VAL A 34 2.85 7.72 -2.94
C VAL A 34 3.16 8.14 -1.51
N SER A 35 3.77 9.31 -1.33
CA SER A 35 4.07 9.83 0.01
C SER A 35 2.90 10.59 0.64
N LYS A 36 1.88 10.93 -0.16
CA LYS A 36 0.69 11.68 0.26
C LYS A 36 -0.55 11.23 -0.50
N VAL A 37 -1.71 11.28 0.16
CA VAL A 37 -3.03 11.02 -0.42
C VAL A 37 -4.01 12.09 0.01
N GLN A 38 -5.03 12.37 -0.81
CA GLN A 38 -6.10 13.29 -0.47
C GLN A 38 -7.32 12.52 0.01
N ILE A 39 -7.77 12.79 1.24
CA ILE A 39 -8.96 12.18 1.86
C ILE A 39 -9.87 13.32 2.31
N ASN A 40 -11.11 13.36 1.82
CA ASN A 40 -12.06 14.44 2.11
C ASN A 40 -11.46 15.85 1.88
N ALA A 41 -10.83 16.06 0.73
CA ALA A 41 -10.09 17.26 0.37
C ALA A 41 -8.83 17.58 1.21
N HIS A 42 -8.52 16.83 2.26
CA HIS A 42 -7.33 17.03 3.09
C HIS A 42 -6.17 16.13 2.65
N LEU A 43 -4.98 16.74 2.52
CA LEU A 43 -3.75 16.03 2.18
C LEU A 43 -3.15 15.36 3.42
N GLN A 44 -3.05 14.03 3.40
CA GLN A 44 -2.48 13.24 4.47
C GLN A 44 -1.16 12.61 4.04
N ARG A 45 -0.17 12.55 4.93
CA ARG A 45 1.10 11.85 4.70
C ARG A 45 0.89 10.35 4.90
N VAL A 46 1.52 9.56 4.05
CA VAL A 46 1.46 8.09 4.10
C VAL A 46 2.73 7.56 4.72
N GLU A 47 2.59 6.68 5.71
CA GLU A 47 3.67 5.87 6.26
C GLU A 47 3.41 4.41 5.94
N TYR A 48 4.42 3.74 5.38
CA TYR A 48 4.35 2.36 4.95
C TYR A 48 5.03 1.47 5.99
N LYS A 49 4.23 0.75 6.81
CA LYS A 49 4.76 -0.19 7.79
C LYS A 49 4.99 -1.57 7.18
N ALA A 50 6.10 -2.21 7.55
CA ALA A 50 6.45 -3.59 7.18
C ALA A 50 6.49 -3.90 5.67
N LEU A 51 7.01 -2.94 4.87
CA LEU A 51 7.30 -3.07 3.44
C LEU A 51 8.82 -3.08 3.18
N PRO A 52 9.54 -4.14 3.57
CA PRO A 52 11.00 -4.16 3.46
C PRO A 52 11.48 -4.25 2.00
N ASN A 53 10.84 -5.10 1.17
CA ASN A 53 11.30 -5.40 -0.19
C ASN A 53 10.13 -5.33 -1.19
N ILE A 54 9.97 -4.18 -1.85
CA ILE A 54 9.05 -4.00 -2.99
C ILE A 54 9.88 -3.98 -4.26
N TYR A 55 9.54 -4.84 -5.21
CA TYR A 55 10.18 -4.86 -6.51
C TYR A 55 9.27 -4.19 -7.54
N PHE A 56 9.57 -2.94 -7.87
CA PHE A 56 8.77 -2.17 -8.82
C PHE A 56 8.75 -2.77 -10.23
N GLN A 57 9.74 -3.58 -10.60
CA GLN A 57 9.80 -4.21 -11.91
C GLN A 57 8.76 -5.33 -12.08
N CYS A 58 8.61 -6.23 -11.09
CA CYS A 58 7.59 -7.30 -11.15
C CYS A 58 6.28 -6.96 -10.43
N GLY A 59 6.23 -5.90 -9.61
CA GLY A 59 5.03 -5.48 -8.90
C GLY A 59 4.61 -6.41 -7.76
N MET A 60 5.57 -7.17 -7.22
CA MET A 60 5.33 -8.12 -6.13
C MET A 60 6.07 -7.67 -4.86
N TYR A 61 5.52 -8.03 -3.69
CA TYR A 61 6.10 -7.75 -2.38
C TYR A 61 6.49 -9.06 -1.68
N ARG A 62 7.50 -9.04 -0.81
CA ARG A 62 7.92 -10.20 0.01
C ARG A 62 8.37 -11.46 -0.76
N HIS A 63 8.93 -11.31 -1.95
CA HIS A 63 9.63 -12.41 -2.62
C HIS A 63 11.14 -12.12 -2.69
N ALA A 64 11.95 -13.17 -2.80
CA ALA A 64 13.38 -13.02 -3.08
C ALA A 64 13.55 -12.56 -4.54
N VAL A 65 14.60 -11.76 -4.80
CA VAL A 65 14.95 -11.29 -6.15
C VAL A 65 14.93 -12.44 -7.15
N ASP A 66 15.48 -13.58 -6.74
CA ASP A 66 15.71 -14.78 -7.53
C ASP A 66 14.42 -15.47 -8.03
N VAL A 67 13.27 -15.09 -7.48
CA VAL A 67 11.94 -15.63 -7.84
C VAL A 67 11.06 -14.55 -8.49
N CYS A 68 11.60 -13.35 -8.75
CA CYS A 68 10.87 -12.28 -9.43
C CYS A 68 10.68 -12.66 -10.90
N PRO A 69 9.44 -12.87 -11.38
CA PRO A 69 9.16 -13.37 -12.72
C PRO A 69 9.53 -12.38 -13.85
N GLY A 70 9.95 -11.16 -13.50
CA GLY A 70 10.46 -10.15 -14.45
C GLY A 70 11.96 -10.29 -14.73
N ILE A 71 12.69 -11.08 -13.95
CA ILE A 71 14.05 -11.49 -14.25
C ILE A 71 13.91 -12.78 -15.04
N ALA A 72 13.68 -12.65 -16.35
CA ALA A 72 13.97 -13.76 -17.24
C ALA A 72 15.44 -14.09 -16.99
N THR A 73 15.70 -15.28 -16.44
CA THR A 73 17.04 -15.83 -16.29
C THR A 73 17.68 -15.80 -17.67
N ALA A 74 18.54 -14.81 -17.91
CA ALA A 74 19.48 -14.86 -19.01
C ALA A 74 20.37 -16.08 -18.74
N SER A 75 20.44 -16.94 -19.76
CA SER A 75 21.11 -18.24 -19.78
C SER A 75 22.54 -18.22 -19.28
#